data_AF-A0A7V9FWZ4-F1
#
_entry.id   AF-A0A7V9FWZ4-F1
#
_cell.length_a   1.000
_cell.length_b   1.000
_cell.length_c   1.000
_cell.angle_alpha   90.00
_cell.angle_beta   90.00
_cell.angle_gamma   90.00
#
_symmetry.space_group_name_H-M   'P 1'
#
loop_
_entity.id
_entity.type
_entity.pdbx_description
1 polymer ?
#
loop_
_entity_poly.entity_id
_entity_poly.type
_entity_poly.pdbx_seq_one_letter_code
_entity_poly.pdbx_strand_id
1 'polypeptide(L)'
;MAELGVVARALLEIASDVEDERALAEQVCRAYVMGLDVDGAGISLQTASTSSQTLCATDATAELLEELQFSLGEGVCVEAAVTGRPVLVADLHRSTEVRRWPTFAAAV
;
A
#
# COMPACT_ATOMS: atom_id res chain seq x y z
N MET A 1 24.69 13.87 -11.19
CA MET A 1 23.80 13.90 -10.01
C MET A 1 22.40 13.62 -10.53
N ALA A 2 21.76 12.54 -10.10
CA ALA A 2 20.37 12.29 -10.43
C ALA A 2 19.50 13.30 -9.66
N GLU A 3 18.61 14.02 -10.36
CA GLU A 3 17.59 14.82 -9.67
C GLU A 3 16.65 13.87 -8.92
N LEU A 4 16.39 14.18 -7.65
CA LEU A 4 15.34 13.54 -6.89
C LEU A 4 13.99 13.87 -7.53
N GLY A 5 13.21 12.84 -7.88
CA GLY A 5 11.84 13.00 -8.35
C GLY A 5 10.94 13.63 -7.29
N VAL A 6 9.77 14.12 -7.71
CA VAL A 6 8.82 14.87 -6.87
C VAL A 6 8.46 14.13 -5.57
N VAL A 7 8.21 12.82 -5.67
CA VAL A 7 7.94 11.97 -4.49
C VAL A 7 9.10 11.97 -3.51
N ALA A 8 10.33 11.80 -3.99
CA ALA A 8 11.51 11.75 -3.13
C ALA A 8 11.79 13.09 -2.44
N ARG A 9 11.46 14.22 -3.08
CA ARG A 9 11.52 15.54 -2.44
C ARG A 9 10.45 15.67 -1.34
N ALA A 10 9.21 15.32 -1.63
CA ALA A 10 8.12 15.37 -0.66
C ALA A 10 8.39 14.49 0.56
N LEU A 11 8.93 13.27 0.37
CA LEU A 11 9.31 12.37 1.47
C LEU A 11 10.39 12.96 2.39
N LEU A 12 11.36 13.69 1.83
CA LEU A 12 12.43 14.32 2.61
C LEU A 12 11.91 15.49 3.45
N GLU A 13 10.90 16.23 2.96
CA GLU A 13 10.25 17.31 3.73
C GLU A 13 9.43 16.77 4.89
N ILE A 14 8.79 15.61 4.70
CA ILE A 14 7.95 14.94 5.70
C ILE A 14 8.78 14.41 6.88
N ALA A 15 10.01 13.92 6.66
CA ALA A 15 10.82 13.30 7.71
C ALA A 15 11.31 14.27 8.81
N SER A 16 11.11 15.58 8.63
CA SER A 16 11.64 16.62 9.52
C SER A 16 10.76 16.97 10.73
N ASP A 17 9.46 16.61 10.74
CA ASP A 17 8.52 17.23 11.69
C ASP A 17 7.25 16.41 11.99
N VAL A 18 7.37 15.10 12.29
CA VAL A 18 6.19 14.27 12.58
C VAL A 18 6.32 13.51 13.90
N GLU A 19 5.47 13.89 14.88
CA GLU A 19 5.27 13.16 16.14
C GLU A 19 4.17 12.07 16.02
N ASP A 20 3.39 12.04 14.92
CA ASP A 20 2.24 11.14 14.70
C ASP A 20 2.40 10.26 13.45
N GLU A 21 2.56 8.96 13.66
CA GLU A 21 2.72 7.94 12.60
C GLU A 21 1.58 7.94 11.57
N ARG A 22 0.37 8.30 11.97
CA ARG A 22 -0.79 8.38 11.07
C ARG A 22 -0.70 9.60 10.16
N ALA A 23 -0.35 10.76 10.73
CA ALA A 23 -0.13 11.98 9.96
C ALA A 23 1.01 11.79 8.94
N LEU A 24 2.08 11.08 9.35
CA LEU A 24 3.17 10.69 8.45
C LEU A 24 2.65 9.84 7.28
N ALA A 25 1.91 8.77 7.56
CA ALA A 25 1.37 7.89 6.52
C ALA A 25 0.44 8.65 5.54
N GLU A 26 -0.41 9.53 6.05
CA GLU A 26 -1.30 10.36 5.23
C GLU A 26 -0.54 11.31 4.30
N GLN A 27 0.53 11.94 4.79
CA GLN A 27 1.38 12.80 3.98
C GLN A 27 2.11 12.00 2.89
N VAL A 28 2.63 10.81 3.23
CA VAL A 28 3.30 9.92 2.27
C VAL A 28 2.34 9.48 1.17
N CYS A 29 1.16 8.94 1.51
CA CYS A 29 0.18 8.51 0.52
C CYS A 29 -0.23 9.65 -0.41
N ARG A 30 -0.47 10.85 0.16
CA ARG A 30 -0.80 12.04 -0.64
C ARG A 30 0.33 12.43 -1.58
N ALA A 31 1.58 12.41 -1.12
CA ALA A 31 2.74 12.70 -1.96
C ALA A 31 2.88 11.71 -3.12
N TYR A 32 2.56 10.44 -2.90
CA TYR A 32 2.56 9.41 -3.94
C TYR A 32 1.48 9.65 -4.99
N VAL A 33 0.22 9.86 -4.58
CA VAL A 33 -0.87 10.12 -5.52
C VAL A 33 -0.68 11.42 -6.30
N MET A 34 -0.08 12.46 -5.69
CA MET A 34 0.22 13.71 -6.40
C MET A 34 1.46 13.61 -7.29
N GLY A 35 2.43 12.77 -6.92
CA GLY A 35 3.73 12.67 -7.58
C GLY A 35 3.83 11.55 -8.61
N LEU A 36 2.95 10.56 -8.54
CA LEU A 36 2.83 9.44 -9.45
C LEU A 36 1.42 9.46 -10.04
N ASP A 37 1.30 9.12 -11.32
CA ASP A 37 0.02 8.99 -12.01
C ASP A 37 -0.69 7.70 -11.57
N VAL A 38 -1.15 7.65 -10.32
CA VAL A 38 -1.84 6.52 -9.69
C VAL A 38 -3.15 6.99 -9.08
N ASP A 39 -4.17 6.13 -9.12
CA ASP A 39 -5.51 6.47 -8.66
C ASP A 39 -5.63 6.57 -7.13
N GLY A 40 -4.77 5.84 -6.40
CA GLY A 40 -4.81 5.78 -4.95
C GLY A 40 -3.58 5.13 -4.33
N ALA A 41 -3.43 5.29 -3.01
CA ALA A 41 -2.38 4.68 -2.21
C ALA A 41 -2.89 4.30 -0.82
N GLY A 42 -2.33 3.21 -0.28
CA GLY A 42 -2.55 2.74 1.08
C GLY A 42 -1.23 2.49 1.79
N ILE A 43 -1.21 2.72 3.10
CA ILE A 43 -0.13 2.28 3.99
C ILE A 43 -0.76 1.56 5.15
N SER A 44 -0.20 0.39 5.44
CA SER A 44 -0.68 -0.45 6.51
C SER A 44 0.47 -1.20 7.18
N LEU A 45 0.28 -1.50 8.46
CA LEU A 45 1.24 -2.23 9.28
C LEU A 45 0.69 -3.61 9.56
N GLN A 46 1.52 -4.62 9.34
CA GLN A 46 1.25 -5.98 9.77
C GLN A 46 2.24 -6.37 10.87
N THR A 47 1.72 -6.77 12.02
CA THR A 47 2.54 -7.26 13.12
C THR A 47 2.79 -8.77 12.98
N ALA A 48 3.84 -9.26 13.63
CA ALA A 48 4.14 -10.69 13.71
C ALA A 48 3.01 -11.51 14.38
N SER A 49 2.10 -10.86 15.11
CA SER A 49 0.97 -11.49 15.79
C SER A 49 -0.33 -11.47 14.97
N THR A 50 -0.23 -11.34 13.63
CA THR A 50 -1.35 -11.24 12.67
C THR A 50 -2.26 -10.01 12.82
N SER A 51 -1.94 -9.08 13.71
CA SER A 51 -2.67 -7.82 13.79
C SER A 51 -2.27 -6.97 12.60
N SER A 52 -3.27 -6.51 11.84
CA SER A 52 -3.05 -5.61 10.71
C SER A 52 -3.78 -4.30 10.98
N GLN A 53 -3.14 -3.17 10.69
CA GLN A 53 -3.71 -1.84 10.90
C GLN A 53 -3.43 -0.98 9.67
N THR A 54 -4.49 -0.46 9.05
CA THR A 54 -4.37 0.58 8.03
C THR A 54 -4.02 1.91 8.71
N LEU A 55 -2.90 2.51 8.31
CA LEU A 55 -2.50 3.85 8.77
C LEU A 55 -3.05 4.93 7.83
N CYS A 56 -3.13 4.65 6.54
CA CYS A 56 -3.69 5.55 5.55
C CYS A 56 -4.30 4.79 4.37
N ALA A 57 -5.41 5.32 3.86
CA ALA A 57 -5.93 5.07 2.53
C ALA A 57 -6.36 6.41 1.92
N THR A 58 -6.02 6.66 0.65
CA THR A 58 -6.33 7.95 0.01
C THR A 58 -7.79 8.13 -0.37
N ASP A 59 -8.50 7.02 -0.56
CA ASP A 59 -9.87 6.97 -1.04
C ASP A 59 -10.53 5.65 -0.61
N ALA A 60 -11.83 5.54 -0.90
CA ALA A 60 -12.63 4.37 -0.54
C ALA A 60 -12.20 3.08 -1.26
N THR A 61 -11.59 3.18 -2.45
CA THR A 61 -11.09 2.01 -3.17
C THR A 61 -9.82 1.49 -2.50
N ALA A 62 -8.87 2.37 -2.17
CA ALA A 62 -7.67 2.00 -1.42
C ALA A 62 -8.02 1.42 -0.04
N GLU A 63 -9.02 1.99 0.65
CA GLU A 63 -9.48 1.49 1.95
C GLU A 63 -10.06 0.07 1.83
N LEU A 64 -10.94 -0.15 0.85
CA LEU A 64 -11.51 -1.46 0.57
C LEU A 64 -10.45 -2.50 0.22
N LEU A 65 -9.44 -2.12 -0.58
CA LEU A 65 -8.35 -3.02 -0.97
C LEU A 65 -7.50 -3.44 0.24
N GLU A 66 -7.18 -2.53 1.16
CA GLU A 66 -6.49 -2.89 2.41
C GLU A 66 -7.35 -3.82 3.28
N GLU A 67 -8.64 -3.51 3.45
CA GLU A 67 -9.56 -4.32 4.24
C GLU A 67 -9.73 -5.75 3.67
N LEU A 68 -9.88 -5.89 2.35
CA LEU A 68 -9.98 -7.18 1.69
C LEU A 68 -8.72 -8.01 1.89
N GLN A 69 -7.53 -7.43 1.71
CA GLN A 69 -6.27 -8.16 1.87
C GLN A 69 -6.09 -8.66 3.31
N PHE A 70 -6.47 -7.84 4.29
CA PHE A 70 -6.41 -8.21 5.70
C PHE A 70 -7.42 -9.25 6.12
N SER A 71 -8.66 -9.08 5.68
CA SER A 71 -9.75 -10.00 6.03
C SER A 71 -9.54 -11.38 5.44
N LEU A 72 -8.97 -11.45 4.24
CA LEU A 72 -8.75 -12.70 3.51
C LEU A 72 -7.37 -13.32 3.79
N GLY A 73 -6.42 -12.55 4.33
CA GLY A 73 -5.04 -13.01 4.49
C GLY A 73 -4.37 -13.33 3.14
N GLU A 74 -4.84 -12.70 2.07
CA GLU A 74 -4.42 -12.90 0.68
C GLU A 74 -4.12 -11.55 0.04
N GLY A 75 -3.40 -11.54 -1.09
CA GLY A 75 -3.16 -10.34 -1.88
C GLY A 75 -1.75 -9.77 -1.73
N VAL A 76 -1.57 -8.64 -2.39
CA VAL A 76 -0.27 -8.02 -2.67
C VAL A 76 0.45 -7.59 -1.39
N CYS A 77 -0.22 -6.83 -0.51
CA CYS A 77 0.34 -6.33 0.74
C CYS A 77 0.68 -7.45 1.71
N VAL A 78 -0.17 -8.48 1.80
CA VAL A 78 0.08 -9.65 2.65
C VAL A 78 1.32 -10.41 2.18
N GLU A 79 1.45 -10.67 0.89
CA GLU A 79 2.62 -11.37 0.39
C GLU A 79 3.90 -10.52 0.49
N ALA A 80 3.81 -9.22 0.24
CA ALA A 80 4.94 -8.32 0.41
C ALA A 80 5.44 -8.31 1.86
N ALA A 81 4.53 -8.33 2.84
CA ALA A 81 4.87 -8.41 4.25
C ALA A 81 5.55 -9.74 4.63
N VAL A 82 5.05 -10.87 4.11
CA VAL A 82 5.64 -12.20 4.37
C VAL A 82 7.01 -12.37 3.72
N THR A 83 7.16 -11.91 2.48
CA THR A 83 8.38 -12.14 1.69
C THR A 83 9.45 -11.07 1.89
N GLY A 84 9.09 -9.90 2.44
CA GLY A 84 9.96 -8.73 2.53
C GLY A 84 10.37 -8.18 1.16
N ARG A 85 9.58 -8.45 0.10
CA ARG A 85 9.88 -8.07 -1.28
C ARG A 85 8.72 -7.29 -1.91
N PRO A 86 9.00 -6.33 -2.82
CA PRO A 86 7.96 -5.69 -3.60
C PRO A 86 7.20 -6.71 -4.47
N VAL A 87 5.87 -6.62 -4.46
CA VAL A 87 4.98 -7.42 -5.30
C VAL A 87 4.26 -6.48 -6.26
N LEU A 88 4.44 -6.70 -7.57
CA LEU A 88 3.83 -5.89 -8.63
C LEU A 88 2.92 -6.78 -9.46
N VAL A 89 1.67 -6.37 -9.63
CA VAL A 89 0.64 -7.12 -10.34
C VAL A 89 0.05 -6.24 -11.43
N ALA A 90 0.21 -6.65 -12.68
CA ALA A 90 -0.31 -5.89 -13.81
C ALA A 90 -1.83 -6.01 -13.97
N ASP A 91 -2.40 -7.16 -13.58
CA ASP A 91 -3.82 -7.47 -13.69
C ASP A 91 -4.17 -8.62 -12.73
N LEU A 92 -5.02 -8.35 -11.75
CA LEU A 92 -5.43 -9.29 -10.71
C LEU A 92 -6.33 -10.41 -11.24
N HIS A 93 -6.99 -10.23 -12.38
CA HIS A 93 -7.87 -11.23 -12.96
C HIS A 93 -7.13 -12.25 -13.83
N ARG A 94 -5.81 -12.11 -13.98
CA ARG A 94 -5.01 -13.13 -14.68
C ARG A 94 -5.04 -14.44 -13.93
N SER A 95 -5.10 -15.54 -14.69
CA SER A 95 -5.18 -16.89 -14.11
C SER A 95 -4.03 -17.24 -13.16
N THR A 96 -2.87 -16.59 -13.27
CA THR A 96 -1.75 -16.77 -12.35
C THR A 96 -2.07 -16.19 -10.97
N GLU A 97 -2.60 -14.96 -10.92
CA GLU A 97 -2.93 -14.28 -9.67
C GLU A 97 -4.20 -14.86 -9.04
N VAL A 98 -5.18 -15.25 -9.85
CA VAL A 98 -6.36 -16.02 -9.38
C VAL A 98 -5.96 -17.35 -8.75
N ARG A 99 -4.88 -18.00 -9.21
CA ARG A 99 -4.35 -19.21 -8.54
C ARG A 99 -3.55 -18.89 -7.28
N ARG A 100 -2.94 -17.70 -7.21
CA ARG A 100 -2.08 -17.26 -6.11
C ARG A 100 -2.91 -16.78 -4.92
N TRP A 101 -3.97 -16.04 -5.19
CA TRP A 101 -4.88 -15.43 -4.21
C TRP A 101 -6.33 -15.61 -4.68
N PRO A 102 -6.87 -16.84 -4.61
CA PRO A 102 -8.15 -17.17 -5.23
C PRO A 102 -9.34 -16.42 -4.64
N THR A 103 -9.29 -16.07 -3.36
CA THR A 103 -10.40 -15.38 -2.69
C THR A 103 -10.28 -13.89 -2.92
N PHE A 104 -9.08 -13.32 -2.80
CA PHE A 104 -8.83 -11.90 -3.03
C PHE A 104 -9.11 -11.51 -4.48
N ALA A 105 -8.56 -12.22 -5.45
CA ALA A 105 -8.73 -11.91 -6.87
C ALA A 105 -10.18 -12.05 -7.39
N ALA A 106 -11.05 -12.74 -6.64
CA ALA A 106 -12.47 -12.84 -6.94
C ALA A 106 -13.31 -11.75 -6.25
N ALA A 107 -12.77 -11.09 -5.23
CA ALA A 107 -13.44 -10.04 -4.44
C ALA A 107 -13.18 -8.62 -4.97
N VAL A 108 -12.12 -8.46 -5.76
CA VAL A 108 -11.85 -7.28 -6.60
C VAL A 108 -12.39 -7.46 -8.01
#